data_AF-A0A5R8Y5N3-F1
#
_entry.id   AF-A0A5R8Y5N3-F1
#
_cell.length_a   1.000
_cell.length_b   1.000
_cell.length_c   1.000
_cell.angle_alpha   90.00
_cell.angle_beta   90.00
_cell.angle_gamma   90.00
#
_symmetry.space_group_name_H-M   'P 1'
#
loop_
_entity.id
_entity.type
_entity.pdbx_description
1 polymer ?
#
loop_
_entity_poly.entity_id
_entity_poly.type
_entity_poly.pdbx_seq_one_letter_code
_entity_poly.pdbx_strand_id
1 'polypeptide(L)'
;MKADVGSGQLSGCLTGIELPLDCYELNEGIEIRSSVFELFSHPMIAFSEAPKGSPTPGPWAAVQGGFHSKCRAELIVTDSSPFNGIPLLEIAWLIAALFRLKVEAPIRLAVVADIPLGELPNNDVFRGRMFEAHTVQIGCFRRERQLLSIADLHEVRELLPTLVQSMSDETFRRAFSIFDQSIWTGRIETATTLIWTALEILMGVSNERNKSKAIPSTIAECIGMDRSDRDRAFNVVKELYKKRGRIVHAGRGAEDEDFIQLFVIARTAFLNTLRKMDQERLLPSVS
;
A
#
# COMPACT_ATOMS: atom_id res chain seq x y z
N MET A 1 2.17 -16.63 -3.53
CA MET A 1 2.85 -16.44 -4.83
C MET A 1 4.35 -16.60 -4.59
N LYS A 2 4.95 -17.78 -4.87
CA LYS A 2 6.41 -17.97 -4.73
C LYS A 2 7.08 -17.39 -5.97
N ALA A 3 7.62 -16.19 -5.85
CA ALA A 3 8.49 -15.63 -6.87
C ALA A 3 9.91 -16.03 -6.52
N ASP A 4 10.50 -16.90 -7.34
CA ASP A 4 11.92 -17.18 -7.31
C ASP A 4 12.61 -16.04 -8.08
N VAL A 5 12.79 -14.91 -7.40
CA VAL A 5 13.64 -13.81 -7.86
C VAL A 5 15.06 -14.24 -7.51
N GLY A 6 15.96 -14.25 -8.49
CA GLY A 6 17.33 -14.73 -8.34
C GLY A 6 17.99 -14.20 -7.05
N SER A 7 18.64 -15.12 -6.33
CA SER A 7 19.24 -14.90 -5.03
C SER A 7 20.28 -13.78 -5.06
N GLY A 8 19.92 -12.58 -4.61
CA GLY A 8 20.87 -11.54 -4.27
C GLY A 8 20.29 -10.13 -4.21
N GLN A 9 19.26 -9.83 -5.00
CA GLN A 9 18.71 -8.47 -5.06
C GLN A 9 17.29 -8.45 -5.63
N LEU A 10 16.53 -7.43 -5.22
CA LEU A 10 15.29 -7.01 -5.85
C LEU A 10 15.32 -5.50 -6.06
N SER A 11 15.03 -5.05 -7.28
CA SER A 11 14.72 -3.65 -7.56
C SER A 11 13.24 -3.49 -7.90
N GLY A 12 12.63 -2.36 -7.56
CA GLY A 12 11.29 -2.03 -8.04
C GLY A 12 11.04 -0.54 -8.17
N CYS A 13 10.14 -0.16 -9.06
CA CYS A 13 9.82 1.24 -9.30
C CYS A 13 8.56 1.68 -8.54
N LEU A 14 8.65 2.84 -7.90
CA LEU A 14 7.56 3.43 -7.12
C LEU A 14 6.94 4.62 -7.86
N THR A 15 5.60 4.62 -7.94
CA THR A 15 4.82 5.78 -8.40
C THR A 15 4.45 6.69 -7.23
N GLY A 16 3.98 7.90 -7.54
CA GLY A 16 3.31 8.77 -6.56
C GLY A 16 4.22 9.48 -5.55
N ILE A 17 5.52 9.16 -5.51
CA ILE A 17 6.52 9.89 -4.72
C ILE A 17 7.63 10.48 -5.60
N GLU A 18 8.27 11.51 -5.08
CA GLU A 18 9.51 12.11 -5.55
C GLU A 18 10.44 12.25 -4.35
N LEU A 19 11.73 11.97 -4.53
CA LEU A 19 12.70 12.06 -3.43
C LEU A 19 13.34 13.46 -3.37
N PRO A 20 13.66 13.95 -2.16
CA PRO A 20 14.41 15.20 -1.99
C PRO A 20 15.93 15.01 -2.21
N LEU A 21 16.39 13.78 -2.39
CA LEU A 21 17.80 13.36 -2.47
C LEU A 21 17.95 12.29 -3.56
N ASP A 22 19.18 12.10 -4.05
CA ASP A 22 19.48 11.06 -5.05
C ASP A 22 19.35 9.64 -4.48
N CYS A 23 19.67 9.46 -3.20
CA CYS A 23 19.56 8.19 -2.50
C CYS A 23 19.28 8.41 -1.00
N TYR A 24 18.54 7.48 -0.39
CA TYR A 24 18.32 7.42 1.04
C TYR A 24 18.25 5.95 1.52
N GLU A 25 18.98 5.62 2.58
CA GLU A 25 18.98 4.29 3.20
C GLU A 25 17.81 4.16 4.18
N LEU A 26 16.88 3.24 3.88
CA LEU A 26 15.72 2.93 4.73
C LEU A 26 16.07 1.91 5.82
N ASN A 27 17.01 1.01 5.53
CA ASN A 27 17.60 0.06 6.47
C ASN A 27 18.89 -0.52 5.85
N GLU A 28 19.63 -1.31 6.61
CA GLU A 28 20.79 -2.03 6.07
C GLU A 28 20.36 -2.90 4.87
N GLY A 29 21.01 -2.70 3.72
CA GLY A 29 20.68 -3.40 2.47
C GLY A 29 19.35 -2.99 1.82
N ILE A 30 18.77 -1.86 2.24
CA ILE A 30 17.51 -1.33 1.70
C ILE A 30 17.64 0.16 1.46
N GLU A 31 17.56 0.57 0.20
CA GLU A 31 17.70 1.96 -0.19
C GLU A 31 16.61 2.37 -1.18
N ILE A 32 16.29 3.66 -1.19
CA ILE A 32 15.41 4.27 -2.18
C ILE A 32 16.18 5.36 -2.92
N ARG A 33 16.16 5.30 -4.26
CA ARG A 33 16.92 6.18 -5.15
C ARG A 33 16.01 7.00 -6.04
N SER A 34 16.41 8.24 -6.34
CA SER A 34 15.75 9.08 -7.32
C SER A 34 16.01 8.50 -8.71
N SER A 35 14.97 8.37 -9.52
CA SER A 35 15.06 7.75 -10.84
C SER A 35 13.92 8.22 -11.74
N VAL A 36 13.96 7.88 -13.03
CA VAL A 36 12.89 8.22 -13.96
C VAL A 36 12.58 7.01 -14.81
N PHE A 37 11.40 6.43 -14.59
CA PHE A 37 10.86 5.37 -15.44
C PHE A 37 9.45 5.73 -15.88
N GLU A 38 9.11 5.37 -17.11
CA GLU A 38 7.75 5.49 -17.63
C GLU A 38 7.27 4.11 -18.05
N LEU A 39 6.20 3.67 -17.41
CA LEU A 39 5.53 2.42 -17.72
C LEU A 39 4.28 2.76 -18.50
N PHE A 40 4.11 2.16 -19.66
CA PHE A 40 2.94 2.37 -20.48
C PHE A 40 2.50 1.07 -21.12
N SER A 41 1.20 0.94 -21.31
CA SER A 41 0.59 -0.11 -22.11
C SER A 41 -0.50 0.53 -22.95
N HIS A 42 -0.45 0.31 -24.26
CA HIS A 42 -1.52 0.70 -25.17
C HIS A 42 -2.26 -0.56 -25.64
N PRO A 43 -3.59 -0.62 -25.51
CA PRO A 43 -4.36 -1.71 -26.10
C PRO A 43 -4.22 -1.65 -27.63
N MET A 44 -3.93 -2.81 -28.22
CA MET A 44 -3.79 -3.00 -29.66
C MET A 44 -4.88 -3.98 -30.13
N ILE A 45 -5.55 -3.66 -31.22
CA ILE A 45 -6.39 -4.62 -31.96
C ILE A 45 -5.57 -5.21 -33.09
N ALA A 46 -5.61 -6.53 -33.23
CA ALA A 46 -5.14 -7.22 -34.41
C ALA A 46 -6.32 -7.67 -35.27
N PHE A 47 -6.15 -7.61 -36.59
CA PHE A 47 -7.20 -7.99 -37.54
C PHE A 47 -7.00 -9.42 -38.07
N SER A 48 -6.18 -10.23 -37.42
CA SER A 48 -5.86 -11.60 -37.81
C SER A 48 -5.47 -12.45 -36.59
N GLU A 49 -5.83 -13.72 -36.61
CA GLU A 49 -5.53 -14.67 -35.53
C GLU A 49 -4.08 -15.19 -35.65
N ALA A 50 -3.41 -15.36 -34.50
CA ALA A 50 -2.09 -15.98 -34.45
C ALA A 50 -2.21 -17.51 -34.50
N PRO A 51 -1.34 -18.19 -35.28
CA PRO A 51 -1.05 -19.60 -35.02
C PRO A 51 -0.64 -19.80 -33.56
N LYS A 52 -1.01 -20.94 -32.98
CA LYS A 52 -0.68 -21.25 -31.59
C LYS A 52 0.83 -21.18 -31.34
N GLY A 53 1.23 -20.32 -30.39
CA GLY A 53 2.64 -20.13 -30.02
C GLY A 53 3.39 -19.09 -30.85
N SER A 54 2.74 -18.45 -31.82
CA SER A 54 3.32 -17.37 -32.62
C SER A 54 2.88 -15.98 -32.12
N PRO A 55 3.66 -14.92 -32.39
CA PRO A 55 3.21 -13.54 -32.18
C PRO A 55 1.94 -13.24 -32.98
N THR A 56 1.10 -12.33 -32.45
CA THR A 56 -0.09 -11.84 -33.13
C THR A 56 0.27 -11.17 -34.45
N PRO A 57 -0.17 -11.65 -35.63
CA PRO A 57 0.21 -11.06 -36.91
C PRO A 57 -0.46 -9.69 -37.10
N GLY A 58 0.17 -8.84 -37.91
CA GLY A 58 -0.44 -7.59 -38.38
C GLY A 58 -1.54 -7.83 -39.42
N PRO A 59 -2.34 -6.80 -39.76
CA PRO A 59 -2.21 -5.42 -39.29
C PRO A 59 -2.67 -5.24 -37.85
N TRP A 60 -2.12 -4.22 -37.19
CA TRP A 60 -2.53 -3.79 -35.85
C TRP A 60 -3.02 -2.34 -35.89
N ALA A 61 -3.98 -2.02 -35.01
CA ALA A 61 -4.39 -0.66 -34.74
C ALA A 61 -4.35 -0.40 -33.23
N ALA A 62 -3.75 0.72 -32.84
CA ALA A 62 -3.85 1.20 -31.47
C ALA A 62 -5.29 1.69 -31.23
N VAL A 63 -5.85 1.37 -30.06
CA VAL A 63 -7.15 1.89 -29.64
C VAL A 63 -7.01 2.75 -28.40
N GLN A 64 -8.01 3.62 -28.18
CA GLN A 64 -8.03 4.47 -27.01
C GLN A 64 -8.15 3.63 -25.73
N GLY A 65 -7.28 3.91 -24.77
CA GLY A 65 -7.28 3.25 -23.46
C GLY A 65 -5.85 2.97 -22.99
N GLY A 66 -5.71 1.95 -22.15
CA GLY A 66 -4.43 1.56 -21.58
C GLY A 66 -4.10 2.28 -20.28
N PHE A 67 -2.82 2.25 -19.91
CA PHE A 67 -2.34 2.97 -18.73
C PHE A 67 -0.99 3.60 -19.01
N HIS A 68 -0.72 4.67 -18.26
CA HIS A 68 0.56 5.34 -18.23
C HIS A 68 0.90 5.64 -16.78
N SER A 69 2.09 5.25 -16.33
CA SER A 69 2.55 5.43 -14.95
C SER A 69 3.96 6.00 -14.96
N LYS A 70 4.12 7.12 -14.25
CA LYS A 70 5.41 7.77 -14.07
C LYS A 70 5.99 7.36 -12.72
N CYS A 71 7.08 6.62 -12.74
CA CYS A 71 7.86 6.30 -11.56
C CYS A 71 8.98 7.32 -11.40
N ARG A 72 9.18 7.79 -10.17
CA ARG A 72 10.25 8.75 -9.83
C ARG A 72 11.15 8.28 -8.69
N ALA A 73 10.94 7.06 -8.24
CA ALA A 73 11.79 6.43 -7.25
C ALA A 73 12.00 4.95 -7.62
N GLU A 74 13.21 4.48 -7.35
CA GLU A 74 13.59 3.07 -7.40
C GLU A 74 13.85 2.60 -5.98
N LEU A 75 13.24 1.50 -5.59
CA LEU A 75 13.50 0.79 -4.34
C LEU A 75 14.43 -0.37 -4.63
N ILE A 76 15.51 -0.48 -3.89
CA ILE A 76 16.49 -1.57 -4.00
C ILE A 76 16.56 -2.28 -2.65
N VAL A 77 16.44 -3.61 -2.70
CA VAL A 77 16.53 -4.51 -1.54
C VAL A 77 17.58 -5.57 -1.88
N THR A 78 18.74 -5.51 -1.22
CA THR A 78 19.85 -6.47 -1.41
C THR A 78 20.01 -7.43 -0.24
N ASP A 79 19.47 -7.08 0.93
CA ASP A 79 19.55 -7.91 2.12
C ASP A 79 18.22 -7.94 2.89
N SER A 80 17.83 -9.13 3.36
CA SER A 80 16.71 -9.34 4.27
C SER A 80 17.13 -9.85 5.65
N SER A 81 18.43 -9.95 5.91
CA SER A 81 18.97 -10.35 7.21
C SER A 81 18.49 -9.47 8.37
N PRO A 82 18.30 -8.13 8.22
CA PRO A 82 17.73 -7.32 9.30
C PRO A 82 16.29 -7.70 9.69
N PHE A 83 15.63 -8.45 8.82
CA PHE A 83 14.22 -8.83 8.92
C PHE A 83 14.03 -10.36 8.96
N ASN A 84 14.97 -11.08 9.57
CA ASN A 84 14.89 -12.52 9.77
C ASN A 84 14.66 -13.33 8.48
N GLY A 85 15.17 -12.84 7.34
CA GLY A 85 15.09 -13.56 6.07
C GLY A 85 13.72 -13.55 5.40
N ILE A 86 12.84 -12.59 5.75
CA ILE A 86 11.58 -12.38 5.00
C ILE A 86 11.88 -12.15 3.51
N PRO A 87 11.07 -12.67 2.58
CA PRO A 87 11.31 -12.52 1.14
C PRO A 87 11.48 -11.05 0.71
N LEU A 88 12.46 -10.77 -0.17
CA LEU A 88 12.75 -9.40 -0.64
C LEU A 88 11.52 -8.71 -1.25
N LEU A 89 10.69 -9.47 -1.95
CA LEU A 89 9.45 -8.97 -2.54
C LEU A 89 8.43 -8.52 -1.48
N GLU A 90 8.36 -9.25 -0.36
CA GLU A 90 7.47 -8.90 0.74
C GLU A 90 7.94 -7.64 1.44
N ILE A 91 9.26 -7.49 1.65
CA ILE A 91 9.86 -6.24 2.15
C ILE A 91 9.53 -5.07 1.22
N ALA A 92 9.71 -5.24 -0.10
CA ALA A 92 9.41 -4.19 -1.07
C ALA A 92 7.93 -3.79 -1.08
N TRP A 93 7.02 -4.77 -0.98
CA TRP A 93 5.59 -4.50 -0.84
C TRP A 93 5.27 -3.78 0.48
N LEU A 94 5.87 -4.18 1.60
CA LEU A 94 5.66 -3.52 2.90
C LEU A 94 6.13 -2.06 2.89
N ILE A 95 7.23 -1.76 2.22
CA ILE A 95 7.72 -0.39 2.04
C ILE A 95 6.71 0.43 1.22
N ALA A 96 6.23 -0.11 0.08
CA ALA A 96 5.21 0.54 -0.73
C ALA A 96 3.90 0.76 0.07
N ALA A 97 3.47 -0.23 0.84
CA ALA A 97 2.28 -0.15 1.69
C ALA A 97 2.44 0.88 2.83
N LEU A 98 3.63 0.99 3.42
CA LEU A 98 3.93 2.01 4.42
C LEU A 98 3.89 3.42 3.82
N PHE A 99 4.39 3.60 2.59
CA PHE A 99 4.20 4.86 1.87
C PHE A 99 2.72 5.16 1.60
N ARG A 100 1.87 4.17 1.28
CA ARG A 100 0.41 4.39 1.12
C ARG A 100 -0.27 4.85 2.40
N LEU A 101 0.21 4.42 3.56
CA LEU A 101 -0.29 4.93 4.84
C LEU A 101 0.07 6.39 5.06
N LYS A 102 1.18 6.88 4.49
CA LYS A 102 1.73 8.22 4.78
C LYS A 102 1.44 9.25 3.69
N VAL A 103 1.40 8.85 2.44
CA VAL A 103 1.35 9.72 1.27
C VAL A 103 -0.07 9.80 0.71
N GLU A 104 -0.52 11.01 0.37
CA GLU A 104 -1.83 11.26 -0.27
C GLU A 104 -1.70 11.28 -1.80
N ALA A 105 -1.00 10.28 -2.35
CA ALA A 105 -0.75 10.09 -3.77
C ALA A 105 -0.85 8.59 -4.12
N PRO A 106 -1.12 8.22 -5.38
CA PRO A 106 -1.29 6.83 -5.79
C PRO A 106 0.06 6.08 -5.83
N ILE A 107 0.46 5.51 -4.69
CA ILE A 107 1.69 4.73 -4.56
C ILE A 107 1.48 3.31 -5.09
N ARG A 108 2.34 2.89 -6.01
CA ARG A 108 2.40 1.55 -6.61
C ARG A 108 3.85 1.10 -6.68
N LEU A 109 4.10 -0.16 -6.33
CA LEU A 109 5.28 -0.90 -6.74
C LEU A 109 4.95 -1.53 -8.11
N ALA A 110 5.24 -0.79 -9.17
CA ALA A 110 4.65 -1.07 -10.48
C ALA A 110 5.35 -2.24 -11.21
N VAL A 111 6.67 -2.24 -11.21
CA VAL A 111 7.54 -3.31 -11.74
C VAL A 111 8.57 -3.69 -10.70
N VAL A 112 8.91 -4.98 -10.66
CA VAL A 112 10.04 -5.52 -9.90
C VAL A 112 10.97 -6.30 -10.83
N ALA A 113 12.27 -6.27 -10.56
CA ALA A 113 13.32 -6.96 -11.31
C ALA A 113 14.39 -7.53 -10.35
N ASP A 114 15.21 -8.46 -10.83
CA ASP A 114 16.36 -9.03 -10.10
C ASP A 114 17.66 -8.21 -10.28
N ILE A 115 17.59 -7.10 -11.02
CA ILE A 115 18.68 -6.14 -11.24
C ILE A 115 18.15 -4.70 -11.10
N PRO A 116 19.01 -3.68 -10.84
CA PRO A 116 18.62 -2.28 -10.87
C PRO A 116 17.92 -1.90 -12.19
N LEU A 117 16.83 -1.16 -12.09
CA LEU A 117 16.02 -0.75 -13.23
C LEU A 117 16.79 0.22 -14.16
N GLY A 118 17.69 1.03 -13.59
CA GLY A 118 18.60 1.88 -14.37
C GLY A 118 19.60 1.10 -15.25
N GLU A 119 19.85 -0.17 -14.94
CA GLU A 119 20.77 -1.03 -15.70
C GLU A 119 20.07 -1.85 -16.79
N LEU A 120 18.73 -1.83 -16.84
CA LEU A 120 17.95 -2.55 -17.85
C LEU A 120 18.32 -2.22 -19.30
N PRO A 121 18.59 -0.96 -19.69
CA PRO A 121 18.93 -0.65 -21.08
C PRO A 121 20.19 -1.35 -21.60
N ASN A 122 21.06 -1.81 -20.69
CA ASN A 122 22.34 -2.46 -21.00
C ASN A 122 22.29 -3.98 -20.86
N ASN A 123 21.12 -4.56 -20.54
CA ASN A 123 20.96 -5.99 -20.33
C ASN A 123 19.97 -6.57 -21.36
N ASP A 124 20.46 -7.46 -22.22
CA ASP A 124 19.67 -8.09 -23.29
C ASP A 124 18.57 -9.03 -22.76
N VAL A 125 18.66 -9.45 -21.50
CA VAL A 125 17.70 -10.35 -20.85
C VAL A 125 16.91 -9.57 -19.80
N PHE A 126 15.82 -8.94 -20.24
CA PHE A 126 14.87 -8.30 -19.31
C PHE A 126 14.20 -9.35 -18.42
N ARG A 127 14.40 -9.24 -17.11
CA ARG A 127 13.75 -10.06 -16.07
C ARG A 127 12.85 -9.25 -15.14
N GLY A 128 12.37 -8.10 -15.62
CA GLY A 128 11.33 -7.36 -14.91
C GLY A 128 9.97 -8.01 -15.07
N ARG A 129 9.10 -7.82 -14.08
CA ARG A 129 7.69 -8.20 -14.16
C ARG A 129 6.82 -7.12 -13.54
N MET A 130 5.64 -6.95 -14.14
CA MET A 130 4.58 -6.16 -13.52
C MET A 130 4.21 -6.79 -12.17
N PHE A 131 4.07 -5.96 -11.13
CA PHE A 131 3.67 -6.42 -9.80
C PHE A 131 2.25 -5.96 -9.48
N GLU A 132 2.04 -4.67 -9.22
CA GLU A 132 0.69 -4.13 -8.95
C GLU A 132 0.01 -3.60 -10.22
N ALA A 133 -0.28 -4.52 -11.14
CA ALA A 133 -0.79 -4.23 -12.48
C ALA A 133 -2.27 -3.76 -12.56
N HIS A 134 -2.92 -3.49 -11.43
CA HIS A 134 -4.32 -3.05 -11.40
C HIS A 134 -4.49 -1.71 -12.15
N THR A 135 -5.45 -1.62 -13.06
CA THR A 135 -5.67 -0.40 -13.86
C THR A 135 -6.26 0.76 -13.04
N VAL A 136 -6.89 0.45 -11.91
CA VAL A 136 -7.52 1.42 -11.02
C VAL A 136 -6.93 1.32 -9.62
N GLN A 137 -6.77 2.46 -8.98
CA GLN A 137 -6.47 2.57 -7.55
C GLN A 137 -7.42 3.61 -6.97
N ILE A 138 -8.01 3.30 -5.82
CA ILE A 138 -8.92 4.20 -5.09
C ILE A 138 -8.35 4.51 -3.72
N GLY A 139 -8.59 5.72 -3.22
CA GLY A 139 -8.05 6.17 -1.94
C GLY A 139 -8.19 7.67 -1.78
N CYS A 140 -7.59 8.21 -0.71
CA CYS A 140 -7.50 9.65 -0.50
C CYS A 140 -6.26 10.20 -1.21
N PHE A 141 -6.41 10.54 -2.49
CA PHE A 141 -5.36 11.15 -3.29
C PHE A 141 -5.63 12.65 -3.45
N ARG A 142 -4.71 13.49 -2.96
CA ARG A 142 -4.78 14.94 -3.14
C ARG A 142 -3.88 15.45 -4.27
N ARG A 143 -3.03 14.57 -4.79
CA ARG A 143 -2.05 14.88 -5.83
C ARG A 143 -1.64 13.59 -6.56
N GLU A 144 -1.20 13.72 -7.80
CA GLU A 144 -0.63 12.60 -8.56
C GLU A 144 0.74 12.17 -8.02
N ARG A 145 1.47 13.11 -7.41
CA ARG A 145 2.83 12.91 -6.88
C ARG A 145 3.09 13.79 -5.67
N GLN A 146 3.77 13.23 -4.68
CA GLN A 146 4.24 13.96 -3.50
C GLN A 146 5.77 14.00 -3.47
N LEU A 147 6.35 15.20 -3.45
CA LEU A 147 7.74 15.38 -3.04
C LEU A 147 7.85 15.06 -1.53
N LEU A 148 8.63 14.05 -1.20
CA LEU A 148 8.87 13.66 0.18
C LEU A 148 9.86 14.62 0.85
N SER A 149 9.69 14.83 2.15
CA SER A 149 10.71 15.45 2.98
C SER A 149 11.68 14.39 3.54
N ILE A 150 12.83 14.83 4.05
CA ILE A 150 13.74 13.94 4.79
C ILE A 150 13.05 13.35 6.03
N ALA A 151 12.16 14.12 6.68
CA ALA A 151 11.39 13.64 7.82
C ALA A 151 10.43 12.49 7.44
N ASP A 152 9.82 12.55 6.25
CA ASP A 152 8.97 11.45 5.75
C ASP A 152 9.77 10.15 5.58
N LEU A 153 10.98 10.25 4.99
CA LEU A 153 11.88 9.12 4.77
C LEU A 153 12.42 8.56 6.10
N HIS A 154 12.76 9.43 7.04
CA HIS A 154 13.17 9.04 8.38
C HIS A 154 12.06 8.27 9.11
N GLU A 155 10.82 8.76 9.07
CA GLU A 155 9.71 8.07 9.73
C GLU A 155 9.42 6.70 9.09
N VAL A 156 9.58 6.56 7.77
CA VAL A 156 9.48 5.25 7.10
C VAL A 156 10.58 4.31 7.59
N ARG A 157 11.82 4.79 7.70
CA ARG A 157 12.95 4.03 8.26
C ARG A 157 12.67 3.54 9.68
N GLU A 158 12.13 4.39 10.55
CA GLU A 158 11.81 4.03 11.94
C GLU A 158 10.65 3.02 12.04
N LEU A 159 9.60 3.20 11.23
CA LEU A 159 8.42 2.34 11.29
C LEU A 159 8.59 1.00 10.57
N LEU A 160 9.52 0.88 9.62
CA LEU A 160 9.68 -0.31 8.80
C LEU A 160 10.00 -1.58 9.64
N PRO A 161 10.97 -1.59 10.57
CA PRO A 161 11.23 -2.76 11.42
C PRO A 161 9.99 -3.19 12.22
N THR A 162 9.26 -2.22 12.77
CA THR A 162 8.04 -2.49 13.55
C THR A 162 6.94 -3.06 12.68
N LEU A 163 6.72 -2.50 11.48
CA LEU A 163 5.77 -3.06 10.51
C LEU A 163 6.13 -4.51 10.18
N VAL A 164 7.38 -4.77 9.80
CA VAL A 164 7.86 -6.10 9.45
C VAL A 164 7.69 -7.10 10.59
N GLN A 165 8.04 -6.71 11.83
CA GLN A 165 7.85 -7.55 13.00
C GLN A 165 6.36 -7.85 13.26
N SER A 166 5.50 -6.82 13.19
CA SER A 166 4.05 -6.96 13.39
C SER A 166 3.39 -7.85 12.34
N MET A 167 3.99 -8.00 11.16
CA MET A 167 3.52 -8.98 10.18
C MET A 167 3.65 -10.42 10.65
N SER A 168 4.35 -10.72 11.75
CA SER A 168 4.38 -12.07 12.35
C SER A 168 3.11 -12.39 13.16
N ASP A 169 2.38 -11.36 13.62
CA ASP A 169 1.07 -11.52 14.23
C ASP A 169 0.00 -11.69 13.15
N GLU A 170 -0.73 -12.80 13.19
CA GLU A 170 -1.71 -13.14 12.15
C GLU A 170 -2.90 -12.16 12.12
N THR A 171 -3.27 -11.59 13.27
CA THR A 171 -4.37 -10.62 13.36
C THR A 171 -3.98 -9.33 12.66
N PHE A 172 -2.80 -8.79 12.96
CA PHE A 172 -2.26 -7.60 12.33
C PHE A 172 -2.02 -7.82 10.83
N ARG A 173 -1.33 -8.91 10.46
CA ARG A 173 -1.08 -9.29 9.06
C ARG A 173 -2.38 -9.31 8.26
N ARG A 174 -3.42 -9.96 8.79
CA ARG A 174 -4.72 -10.05 8.13
C ARG A 174 -5.38 -8.68 8.01
N ALA A 175 -5.42 -7.89 9.08
CA ALA A 175 -6.00 -6.55 9.05
C ALA A 175 -5.31 -5.66 8.01
N PHE A 176 -3.97 -5.62 8.05
CA PHE A 176 -3.16 -4.81 7.17
C PHE A 176 -3.31 -5.23 5.70
N SER A 177 -3.28 -6.54 5.43
CA SER A 177 -3.44 -7.07 4.07
C SER A 177 -4.81 -6.74 3.48
N ILE A 178 -5.88 -6.82 4.29
CA ILE A 178 -7.24 -6.48 3.85
C ILE A 178 -7.35 -4.97 3.57
N PHE A 179 -6.74 -4.14 4.42
CA PHE A 179 -6.71 -2.69 4.21
C PHE A 179 -5.96 -2.33 2.92
N ASP A 180 -4.74 -2.85 2.73
CA ASP A 180 -3.96 -2.62 1.50
C ASP A 180 -4.70 -3.14 0.26
N GLN A 181 -5.42 -4.26 0.35
CA GLN A 181 -6.24 -4.77 -0.76
C GLN A 181 -7.41 -3.86 -1.13
N SER A 182 -7.92 -3.07 -0.19
CA SER A 182 -9.11 -2.24 -0.41
C SER A 182 -8.95 -1.23 -1.53
N ILE A 183 -7.73 -0.74 -1.75
CA ILE A 183 -7.41 0.30 -2.75
C ILE A 183 -7.41 -0.22 -4.18
N TRP A 184 -7.44 -1.55 -4.38
CA TRP A 184 -7.35 -2.17 -5.71
C TRP A 184 -8.70 -2.68 -6.25
N THR A 185 -9.78 -2.49 -5.49
CA THR A 185 -11.08 -3.11 -5.79
C THR A 185 -11.86 -2.44 -6.94
N GLY A 186 -11.47 -1.22 -7.33
CA GLY A 186 -12.13 -0.46 -8.39
C GLY A 186 -13.54 0.07 -8.06
N ARG A 187 -14.07 -0.22 -6.86
CA ARG A 187 -15.38 0.26 -6.38
C ARG A 187 -15.32 0.66 -4.92
N ILE A 188 -15.83 1.86 -4.60
CA ILE A 188 -15.79 2.43 -3.25
C ILE A 188 -16.59 1.63 -2.23
N GLU A 189 -17.65 0.93 -2.63
CA GLU A 189 -18.47 0.10 -1.74
C GLU A 189 -17.71 -1.13 -1.25
N THR A 190 -16.99 -1.79 -2.17
CA THR A 190 -16.14 -2.93 -1.85
C THR A 190 -14.98 -2.49 -0.97
N ALA A 191 -14.34 -1.37 -1.31
CA ALA A 191 -13.27 -0.79 -0.51
C ALA A 191 -13.73 -0.43 0.90
N THR A 192 -14.87 0.25 1.01
CA THR A 192 -15.50 0.61 2.30
C THR A 192 -15.73 -0.63 3.16
N THR A 193 -16.23 -1.70 2.57
CA THR A 193 -16.45 -2.97 3.27
C THR A 193 -15.14 -3.57 3.79
N LEU A 194 -14.10 -3.62 2.94
CA LEU A 194 -12.80 -4.13 3.32
C LEU A 194 -12.12 -3.28 4.41
N ILE A 195 -12.20 -1.95 4.33
CA ILE A 195 -11.64 -1.06 5.34
C ILE A 195 -12.31 -1.28 6.70
N TRP A 196 -13.64 -1.42 6.74
CA TRP A 196 -14.33 -1.77 7.99
C TRP A 196 -13.90 -3.13 8.52
N THR A 197 -13.77 -4.14 7.66
CA THR A 197 -13.28 -5.46 8.07
C THR A 197 -11.86 -5.37 8.63
N ALA A 198 -10.96 -4.62 8.00
CA ALA A 198 -9.60 -4.40 8.48
C ALA A 198 -9.60 -3.72 9.86
N LEU A 199 -10.42 -2.68 10.05
CA LEU A 199 -10.56 -1.98 11.33
C LEU A 199 -11.12 -2.89 12.45
N GLU A 200 -12.14 -3.70 12.14
CA GLU A 200 -12.70 -4.65 13.12
C GLU A 200 -11.67 -5.69 13.59
N ILE A 201 -10.81 -6.15 12.69
CA ILE A 201 -9.74 -7.10 12.99
C ILE A 201 -8.63 -6.40 13.78
N LEU A 202 -8.16 -5.23 13.30
CA LEU A 202 -7.09 -4.46 13.95
C LEU A 202 -7.45 -4.09 15.40
N MET A 203 -8.71 -3.72 15.65
CA MET A 203 -9.19 -3.33 16.97
C MET A 203 -9.60 -4.53 17.86
N GLY A 204 -9.58 -5.76 17.35
CA GLY A 204 -9.96 -6.96 18.12
C GLY A 204 -11.45 -7.05 18.48
N VAL A 205 -12.33 -6.32 17.79
CA VAL A 205 -13.76 -6.19 18.13
C VAL A 205 -14.69 -7.04 17.27
N SER A 206 -14.13 -7.98 16.49
CA SER A 206 -14.89 -8.83 15.57
C SER A 206 -15.97 -9.67 16.27
N ASN A 207 -15.75 -10.08 17.52
CA ASN A 207 -16.64 -10.95 18.31
C ASN A 207 -17.50 -10.18 19.34
N GLU A 208 -17.42 -8.85 19.36
CA GLU A 208 -18.16 -8.05 20.33
C GLU A 208 -19.66 -8.08 20.07
N ARG A 209 -20.46 -8.27 21.14
CA ARG A 209 -21.93 -8.30 21.02
C ARG A 209 -22.51 -6.94 20.67
N ASN A 210 -21.91 -5.85 21.15
CA ASN A 210 -22.35 -4.48 20.90
C ASN A 210 -21.39 -3.71 19.99
N LYS A 211 -21.26 -4.18 18.74
CA LYS A 211 -20.38 -3.57 17.72
C LYS A 211 -20.62 -2.07 17.51
N SER A 212 -21.89 -1.64 17.58
CA SER A 212 -22.29 -0.24 17.39
C SER A 212 -21.72 0.73 18.42
N LYS A 213 -21.27 0.24 19.58
CA LYS A 213 -20.55 1.03 20.58
C LYS A 213 -19.06 0.68 20.61
N ALA A 214 -18.71 -0.60 20.56
CA ALA A 214 -17.33 -1.06 20.66
C ALA A 214 -16.45 -0.48 19.55
N ILE A 215 -16.89 -0.57 18.29
CA ILE A 215 -16.10 -0.10 17.14
C ILE A 215 -15.80 1.42 17.23
N PRO A 216 -16.81 2.30 17.39
CA PRO A 216 -16.52 3.73 17.53
C PRO A 216 -15.67 4.09 18.74
N SER A 217 -15.86 3.41 19.88
CA SER A 217 -15.04 3.66 21.09
C SER A 217 -13.58 3.30 20.87
N THR A 218 -13.28 2.07 20.43
CA THR A 218 -11.90 1.61 20.28
C THR A 218 -11.15 2.38 19.20
N ILE A 219 -11.81 2.69 18.08
CA ILE A 219 -11.19 3.50 17.01
C ILE A 219 -10.93 4.93 17.51
N ALA A 220 -11.89 5.55 18.20
CA ALA A 220 -11.72 6.91 18.73
C ALA A 220 -10.56 6.98 19.74
N GLU A 221 -10.44 5.99 20.62
CA GLU A 221 -9.31 5.87 21.56
C GLU A 221 -7.97 5.70 20.84
N CYS A 222 -7.96 5.02 19.69
CA CYS A 222 -6.75 4.83 18.88
C CYS A 222 -6.31 6.10 18.14
N ILE A 223 -7.27 6.89 17.61
CA ILE A 223 -6.95 8.03 16.72
C ILE A 223 -6.98 9.41 17.41
N GLY A 224 -7.67 9.55 18.54
CA GLY A 224 -7.81 10.83 19.23
C GLY A 224 -6.59 11.20 20.06
N MET A 225 -6.12 12.45 19.95
CA MET A 225 -4.96 12.95 20.70
C MET A 225 -5.31 13.37 22.13
N ASP A 226 -6.52 13.88 22.33
CA ASP A 226 -7.02 14.31 23.63
C ASP A 226 -8.49 13.89 23.85
N ARG A 227 -9.11 14.32 24.95
CA ARG A 227 -10.51 13.99 25.24
C ARG A 227 -11.49 14.59 24.23
N SER A 228 -11.30 15.84 23.81
CA SER A 228 -12.20 16.51 22.87
C SER A 228 -12.13 15.86 21.49
N ASP A 229 -10.93 15.52 21.05
CA ASP A 229 -10.70 14.83 19.78
C ASP A 229 -11.26 13.41 19.80
N ARG A 230 -11.14 12.68 20.91
CA ARG A 230 -11.77 11.36 21.08
C ARG A 230 -13.29 11.45 20.97
N ASP A 231 -13.92 12.42 21.61
CA ASP A 231 -15.38 12.60 21.54
C ASP A 231 -15.83 12.94 20.10
N ARG A 232 -15.06 13.78 19.39
CA ARG A 232 -15.32 14.09 17.97
C ARG A 232 -15.16 12.86 17.09
N ALA A 233 -14.05 12.13 17.24
CA ALA A 233 -13.76 10.91 16.51
C ALA A 233 -14.84 9.85 16.74
N PHE A 234 -15.28 9.66 17.98
CA PHE A 234 -16.35 8.73 18.33
C PHE A 234 -17.63 9.03 17.55
N ASN A 235 -18.05 10.29 17.52
CA ASN A 235 -19.27 10.67 16.80
C ASN A 235 -19.14 10.46 15.29
N VAL A 236 -18.01 10.82 14.69
CA VAL A 236 -17.73 10.61 13.26
C VAL A 236 -17.76 9.12 12.93
N VAL A 237 -16.99 8.29 13.65
CA VAL A 237 -16.89 6.85 13.40
C VAL A 237 -18.24 6.18 13.60
N LYS A 238 -19.02 6.60 14.61
CA LYS A 238 -20.37 6.08 14.87
C LYS A 238 -21.31 6.37 13.69
N GLU A 239 -21.30 7.57 13.14
CA GLU A 239 -22.14 7.88 11.97
C GLU A 239 -21.70 7.08 10.74
N LEU A 240 -20.40 7.07 10.41
CA LEU A 240 -19.88 6.27 9.29
C LEU A 240 -20.23 4.77 9.44
N TYR A 241 -20.15 4.24 10.66
CA TYR A 241 -20.49 2.84 10.94
C TYR A 241 -21.99 2.56 10.73
N LYS A 242 -22.88 3.49 11.09
CA LYS A 242 -24.31 3.38 10.74
C LYS A 242 -24.51 3.39 9.23
N LYS A 243 -23.76 4.23 8.50
CA LYS A 243 -23.84 4.32 7.03
C LYS A 243 -23.39 3.01 6.36
N ARG A 244 -22.39 2.31 6.89
CA ARG A 244 -21.95 0.98 6.43
C ARG A 244 -23.11 -0.01 6.29
N GLY A 245 -24.01 -0.05 7.28
CA GLY A 245 -25.17 -0.96 7.24
C GLY A 245 -26.04 -0.75 6.00
N ARG A 246 -26.12 0.48 5.48
CA ARG A 246 -26.87 0.80 4.26
C ARG A 246 -26.14 0.35 2.99
N ILE A 247 -24.81 0.42 2.96
CA ILE A 247 -23.99 -0.07 1.84
C ILE A 247 -24.08 -1.60 1.75
N VAL A 248 -23.90 -2.29 2.89
CA VAL A 248 -23.85 -3.76 2.95
C VAL A 248 -25.22 -4.40 2.75
N HIS A 249 -26.31 -3.80 3.26
CA HIS A 249 -27.63 -4.44 3.25
C HIS A 249 -28.64 -3.83 2.27
N ALA A 250 -28.50 -2.56 1.86
CA ALA A 250 -29.49 -1.88 1.04
C ALA A 250 -29.01 -1.57 -0.39
N GLY A 251 -27.78 -1.94 -0.75
CA GLY A 251 -27.22 -1.75 -2.09
C GLY A 251 -27.15 -0.28 -2.53
N ARG A 252 -27.21 0.67 -1.60
CA ARG A 252 -27.04 2.09 -1.88
C ARG A 252 -25.55 2.39 -2.01
N GLY A 253 -25.18 3.20 -3.00
CA GLY A 253 -23.80 3.62 -3.23
C GLY A 253 -23.20 4.30 -2.00
N ALA A 254 -21.90 4.12 -1.79
CA ALA A 254 -21.18 4.89 -0.79
C ALA A 254 -21.01 6.34 -1.29
N GLU A 255 -21.04 7.32 -0.40
CA GLU A 255 -20.68 8.70 -0.76
C GLU A 255 -19.15 8.82 -0.76
N ASP A 256 -18.58 9.51 -1.76
CA ASP A 256 -17.12 9.68 -1.88
C ASP A 256 -16.51 10.31 -0.61
N GLU A 257 -17.21 11.28 -0.01
CA GLU A 257 -16.79 11.95 1.23
C GLU A 257 -16.70 10.97 2.41
N ASP A 258 -17.69 10.09 2.55
CA ASP A 258 -17.70 9.06 3.60
C ASP A 258 -16.56 8.06 3.42
N PHE A 259 -16.30 7.65 2.18
CA PHE A 259 -15.20 6.77 1.85
C PHE A 259 -13.85 7.42 2.18
N ILE A 260 -13.64 8.68 1.75
CA ILE A 260 -12.41 9.41 2.03
C ILE A 260 -12.20 9.55 3.54
N GLN A 261 -13.25 9.91 4.28
CA GLN A 261 -13.16 10.06 5.74
C GLN A 261 -12.82 8.73 6.43
N LEU A 262 -13.47 7.63 6.02
CA LEU A 262 -13.17 6.29 6.52
C LEU A 262 -11.73 5.87 6.20
N PHE A 263 -11.26 6.15 4.99
CA PHE A 263 -9.90 5.83 4.55
C PHE A 263 -8.85 6.56 5.39
N VAL A 264 -9.06 7.85 5.68
CA VAL A 264 -8.19 8.64 6.56
C VAL A 264 -8.19 8.09 7.99
N ILE A 265 -9.36 7.72 8.52
CA ILE A 265 -9.48 7.08 9.85
C ILE A 265 -8.67 5.78 9.89
N ALA A 266 -8.79 4.93 8.87
CA ALA A 266 -8.06 3.67 8.79
C ALA A 266 -6.55 3.88 8.72
N ARG A 267 -6.08 4.78 7.84
CA ARG A 267 -4.65 5.14 7.77
C ARG A 267 -4.10 5.60 9.12
N THR A 268 -4.85 6.47 9.79
CA THR A 268 -4.47 7.00 11.11
C THR A 268 -4.43 5.90 12.17
N ALA A 269 -5.42 5.00 12.18
CA ALA A 269 -5.45 3.87 13.11
C ALA A 269 -4.24 2.95 12.92
N PHE A 270 -3.93 2.53 11.67
CA PHE A 270 -2.75 1.70 11.41
C PHE A 270 -1.44 2.40 11.80
N LEU A 271 -1.27 3.68 11.45
CA LEU A 271 -0.07 4.44 11.83
C LEU A 271 0.08 4.58 13.35
N ASN A 272 -1.00 4.87 14.06
CA ASN A 272 -0.96 4.99 15.51
C ASN A 272 -0.70 3.64 16.19
N THR A 273 -1.27 2.55 15.68
CA THR A 273 -0.95 1.19 16.14
C THR A 273 0.53 0.89 15.96
N LEU A 274 1.11 1.16 14.78
CA LEU A 274 2.54 0.94 14.51
C LEU A 274 3.42 1.80 15.42
N ARG A 275 3.12 3.09 15.59
CA ARG A 275 3.87 3.99 16.49
C ARG A 275 3.82 3.52 17.94
N LYS A 276 2.66 3.03 18.41
CA LYS A 276 2.51 2.50 19.76
C LYS A 276 3.36 1.23 19.95
N MET A 277 3.32 0.31 18.99
CA MET A 277 4.16 -0.90 19.00
C MET A 277 5.65 -0.56 19.00
N ASP A 278 6.05 0.46 18.22
CA ASP A 278 7.45 0.91 18.17
C ASP A 278 7.90 1.52 19.50
N GLN A 279 7.06 2.33 20.14
CA GLN A 279 7.32 2.85 21.48
C GLN A 279 7.45 1.73 22.51
N GLU A 280 6.57 0.73 22.48
CA GLU A 280 6.63 -0.43 23.38
C GLU A 280 7.89 -1.29 23.14
N ARG A 281 8.38 -1.38 21.89
CA ARG A 281 9.62 -2.05 21.51
C ARG A 281 10.87 -1.34 22.07
N LEU A 282 10.84 -0.01 22.14
CA LEU A 282 11.96 0.82 22.63
C LEU A 282 12.04 0.89 24.17
N LEU A 283 10.98 0.49 24.89
CA LEU A 283 11.03 0.41 26.34
C LEU A 283 11.85 -0.82 26.76
N PRO A 284 12.85 -0.67 27.65
CA PRO A 284 13.57 -1.82 28.17
C PRO A 284 12.58 -2.74 28.88
N SER A 285 12.63 -4.03 28.57
CA SER A 285 11.90 -5.05 29.31
C SER A 285 12.34 -4.98 30.77
N VAL A 286 11.52 -4.36 31.62
CA VAL A 286 11.70 -4.38 33.07
C VAL A 286 11.39 -5.80 33.50
N SER A 287 12.44 -6.63 33.53
CA SER A 287 12.44 -7.97 34.13
C SER A 287 12.50 -7.88 35.64
#